data_AF-A0A0D2NGV4-F1
#
_entry.id   AF-A0A0D2NGV4-F1
#
_cell.length_a   1.000
_cell.length_b   1.000
_cell.length_c   1.000
_cell.angle_alpha   90.00
_cell.angle_beta   90.00
_cell.angle_gamma   90.00
#
_symmetry.space_group_name_H-M   'P 1'
#
loop_
_entity.id
_entity.type
_entity.pdbx_description
1 polymer ?
#
loop_
_entity_poly.entity_id
_entity_poly.type
_entity_poly.pdbx_seq_one_letter_code
_entity_poly.pdbx_strand_id
1 'polypeptide(L)'
;MAPLITLPIPHDWFQSEMYQLHGGAPFRRDHTGAVYDKAGERLRLLHDTLAIFSQLVTDPAFAESEIAYVSRTEYPEWAIPALKEFHIPIPEDGGPTNYEALRVRGRPLTLHDVGKHMEIYPGSKTTHFKRIIKAAGIEPRDCLFFDNEK
;
A
#
# COMPACT_ATOMS: atom_id res chain seq x y z
N MET A 1 10.03 20.73 -1.96
CA MET A 1 9.09 20.17 -0.96
C MET A 1 8.70 18.80 -1.48
N ALA A 2 8.76 17.77 -0.65
CA ALA A 2 8.46 16.38 -1.01
C ALA A 2 6.96 16.20 -1.30
N PRO A 3 6.55 15.67 -2.47
CA PRO A 3 5.14 15.39 -2.72
C PRO A 3 4.68 14.14 -1.95
N LEU A 4 3.44 14.14 -1.47
CA LEU A 4 2.83 12.94 -0.86
C LEU A 4 1.88 12.27 -1.85
N ILE A 5 2.06 10.98 -2.03
CA ILE A 5 1.21 10.14 -2.86
C ILE A 5 0.27 9.38 -1.93
N THR A 6 -1.00 9.77 -1.98
CA THR A 6 -2.07 9.16 -1.19
C THR A 6 -2.87 8.19 -2.06
N LEU A 7 -2.95 6.94 -1.60
CA LEU A 7 -3.57 5.84 -2.33
C LEU A 7 -4.62 5.15 -1.45
N PRO A 8 -5.80 4.83 -1.98
CA PRO A 8 -6.83 4.16 -1.22
C PRO A 8 -6.59 2.66 -1.15
N ILE A 9 -6.99 2.03 -0.05
CA ILE A 9 -6.87 0.56 0.13
C ILE A 9 -8.17 -0.01 0.65
N PRO A 10 -9.20 -0.19 -0.19
CA PRO A 10 -9.69 -1.58 -0.34
C PRO A 10 -10.30 -1.92 -1.73
N HIS A 11 -10.85 -0.95 -2.45
CA HIS A 11 -11.55 -1.14 -3.73
C HIS A 11 -10.61 -1.09 -4.95
N ASP A 12 -9.46 -0.44 -4.82
CA ASP A 12 -8.65 -0.06 -6.00
C ASP A 12 -7.52 -1.02 -6.28
N TRP A 13 -7.17 -1.86 -5.31
CA TRP A 13 -5.98 -2.69 -5.39
C TRP A 13 -6.27 -4.16 -5.40
N PHE A 14 -7.45 -4.61 -4.99
CA PHE A 14 -7.80 -6.01 -4.99
C PHE A 14 -8.91 -6.27 -5.99
N GLN A 15 -8.85 -7.38 -6.73
CA GLN A 15 -9.93 -7.78 -7.64
C GLN A 15 -11.23 -8.15 -6.90
N SER A 16 -11.11 -8.41 -5.59
CA SER A 16 -12.21 -8.70 -4.68
C SER A 16 -12.08 -7.81 -3.45
N GLU A 17 -13.18 -7.24 -3.02
CA GLU A 17 -13.25 -6.45 -1.80
C GLU A 17 -12.91 -7.28 -0.57
N MET A 18 -12.43 -6.65 0.51
CA MET A 18 -12.14 -7.37 1.75
C MET A 18 -13.38 -8.10 2.31
N TYR A 19 -14.57 -7.51 2.20
CA TYR A 19 -15.82 -8.13 2.62
C TYR A 19 -16.31 -9.24 1.68
N GLN A 20 -15.73 -9.35 0.48
CA GLN A 20 -16.02 -10.42 -0.48
C GLN A 20 -15.13 -11.65 -0.25
N LEU A 21 -14.06 -11.53 0.54
CA LEU A 21 -13.21 -12.67 0.89
C LEU A 21 -13.99 -13.66 1.75
N HIS A 22 -13.89 -14.94 1.40
CA HIS A 22 -14.59 -15.99 2.13
C HIS A 22 -13.96 -16.32 3.50
N GLY A 23 -12.65 -16.15 3.65
CA GLY A 23 -11.92 -16.53 4.86
C GLY A 23 -11.23 -15.37 5.59
N GLY A 24 -10.90 -14.28 4.89
CA GLY A 24 -10.16 -13.15 5.46
C GLY A 24 -8.80 -13.56 6.04
N ALA A 25 -8.35 -12.85 7.08
CA ALA A 25 -7.09 -13.17 7.76
C ALA A 25 -7.16 -14.49 8.56
N PRO A 26 -6.03 -15.18 8.82
CA PRO A 26 -4.67 -14.85 8.38
C PRO A 26 -4.45 -15.18 6.90
N PHE A 27 -3.63 -14.35 6.26
CA PHE A 27 -3.20 -14.56 4.89
C PHE A 27 -1.92 -15.40 4.84
N ARG A 28 -1.68 -16.04 3.70
CA ARG A 28 -0.46 -16.80 3.43
C ARG A 28 0.04 -16.55 2.03
N ARG A 29 1.32 -16.18 1.92
CA ARG A 29 2.05 -16.18 0.66
C ARG A 29 2.69 -17.54 0.38
N ASP A 30 2.56 -18.04 -0.83
CA ASP A 30 3.27 -19.24 -1.29
C ASP A 30 4.66 -18.93 -1.87
N HIS A 31 5.36 -19.97 -2.33
CA HIS A 31 6.69 -19.84 -2.94
C HIS A 31 6.67 -19.11 -4.29
N THR A 32 5.55 -19.11 -5.01
CA THR A 32 5.37 -18.38 -6.27
C THR A 32 5.07 -16.89 -6.03
N GLY A 33 4.71 -16.54 -4.79
CA GLY A 33 4.30 -15.21 -4.38
C GLY A 33 2.81 -14.94 -4.50
N ALA A 34 2.00 -15.96 -4.78
CA ALA A 34 0.56 -15.86 -4.68
C ALA A 34 0.14 -15.78 -3.20
N VAL A 35 -0.81 -14.89 -2.90
CA VAL A 35 -1.34 -14.67 -1.55
C VAL A 35 -2.73 -15.26 -1.46
N TYR A 36 -3.00 -15.97 -0.36
CA TYR A 36 -4.25 -16.66 -0.11
C TYR A 36 -4.83 -16.25 1.24
N ASP A 37 -6.15 -16.22 1.32
CA ASP A 37 -6.87 -16.02 2.59
C ASP A 37 -6.93 -17.31 3.41
N LYS A 38 -7.57 -17.25 4.59
CA LYS A 38 -7.75 -18.40 5.48
C LYS A 38 -8.54 -19.55 4.83
N ALA A 39 -9.45 -19.26 3.91
CA ALA A 39 -10.28 -20.24 3.21
C ALA A 39 -9.58 -20.84 1.98
N GLY A 40 -8.38 -20.34 1.63
CA GLY A 40 -7.63 -20.76 0.45
C GLY A 40 -8.02 -20.01 -0.82
N GLU A 41 -8.78 -18.93 -0.70
CA GLU A 41 -9.11 -18.04 -1.81
C GLU A 41 -7.89 -17.19 -2.16
N ARG A 42 -7.55 -17.11 -3.45
CA ARG A 42 -6.40 -16.33 -3.91
C ARG A 42 -6.75 -14.85 -3.98
N LEU A 43 -6.01 -14.03 -3.24
CA LEU A 43 -6.03 -12.57 -3.38
C LEU A 43 -5.30 -12.19 -4.67
N ARG A 44 -5.91 -11.30 -5.45
CA ARG A 44 -5.32 -10.76 -6.68
C ARG A 44 -5.28 -9.25 -6.60
N LEU A 45 -4.11 -8.67 -6.87
CA LEU A 45 -3.99 -7.23 -6.97
C LEU A 45 -4.56 -6.72 -8.31
N LEU A 46 -4.93 -5.44 -8.38
CA LEU A 46 -5.43 -4.82 -9.59
C LEU A 46 -4.25 -4.55 -10.54
N HIS A 47 -4.31 -5.14 -11.74
CA HIS A 47 -3.39 -4.88 -12.85
C HIS A 47 -1.93 -4.74 -12.39
N ASP A 48 -1.31 -3.59 -12.69
CA ASP A 48 0.10 -3.31 -12.53
C ASP A 48 0.45 -2.70 -11.15
N THR A 49 -0.39 -2.90 -10.12
CA THR A 49 -0.17 -2.30 -8.79
C THR A 49 1.26 -2.52 -8.31
N LEU A 50 1.77 -3.76 -8.33
CA LEU A 50 3.14 -4.04 -7.89
C LEU A 50 4.22 -3.38 -8.76
N ALA A 51 3.99 -3.24 -10.07
CA ALA A 51 4.92 -2.58 -10.97
C ALA A 51 4.93 -1.06 -10.75
N ILE A 52 3.78 -0.45 -10.49
CA ILE A 52 3.67 0.97 -10.10
C ILE A 52 4.41 1.19 -8.79
N PHE A 53 4.19 0.34 -7.78
CA PHE A 53 4.91 0.42 -6.52
C PHE A 53 6.41 0.24 -6.70
N SER A 54 6.85 -0.69 -7.54
CA SER A 54 8.26 -0.83 -7.92
C SER A 54 8.82 0.48 -8.46
N GLN A 55 8.14 1.14 -9.40
CA GLN A 55 8.58 2.42 -9.94
C GLN A 55 8.62 3.52 -8.88
N LEU A 56 7.58 3.64 -8.05
CA LEU A 56 7.52 4.64 -6.98
C LEU A 56 8.65 4.50 -5.97
N VAL A 57 9.18 3.29 -5.77
CA VAL A 57 10.29 3.07 -4.83
C VAL A 57 11.67 3.15 -5.47
N THR A 58 11.81 2.86 -6.78
CA THR A 58 13.13 2.81 -7.45
C THR A 58 13.44 4.00 -8.34
N ASP A 59 12.43 4.70 -8.87
CA ASP A 59 12.67 5.81 -9.80
C ASP A 59 13.14 7.05 -9.02
N PRO A 60 14.31 7.63 -9.36
CA PRO A 60 14.83 8.83 -8.72
C PRO A 60 13.87 10.03 -8.75
N ALA A 61 12.93 10.08 -9.71
CA ALA A 61 11.91 11.12 -9.77
C ALA A 61 10.97 11.12 -8.54
N PHE A 62 10.83 9.98 -7.87
CA PHE A 62 10.03 9.82 -6.65
C PHE A 62 10.88 9.66 -5.39
N ALA A 63 12.20 9.92 -5.46
CA ALA A 63 13.12 9.80 -4.33
C ALA A 63 12.86 10.80 -3.19
N GLU A 64 11.96 11.76 -3.33
CA GLU A 64 11.52 12.58 -2.19
C GLU A 64 10.05 12.31 -1.86
N SER A 65 9.38 11.41 -2.57
CA SER A 65 7.96 11.16 -2.39
C SER A 65 7.68 10.25 -1.19
N GLU A 66 6.65 10.58 -0.43
CA GLU A 66 6.10 9.71 0.60
C GLU A 66 4.84 9.01 0.09
N ILE A 67 4.58 7.79 0.55
CA ILE A 67 3.34 7.06 0.24
C ILE A 67 2.48 6.98 1.49
N ALA A 68 1.18 7.23 1.33
CA ALA A 68 0.20 7.11 2.39
C ALA A 68 -1.06 6.36 1.94
N TYR A 69 -1.70 5.69 2.89
CA TYR A 69 -2.87 4.85 2.64
C TYR A 69 -4.12 5.38 3.32
N VAL A 70 -5.22 5.41 2.57
CA VAL A 70 -6.53 5.87 3.06
C VAL A 70 -7.60 4.84 2.76
N SER A 71 -8.29 4.34 3.78
CA SER A 71 -9.36 3.37 3.57
C SER A 71 -10.49 3.56 4.54
N ARG A 72 -11.70 3.34 4.05
CA ARG A 72 -12.93 3.30 4.85
C ARG A 72 -13.39 1.88 5.18
N THR A 73 -12.53 0.89 4.97
CA THR A 73 -12.88 -0.52 5.19
C THR A 73 -13.34 -0.77 6.63
N GLU A 74 -14.34 -1.63 6.78
CA GLU A 74 -14.79 -2.17 8.08
C GLU A 74 -13.88 -3.30 8.59
N TYR A 75 -12.91 -3.73 7.78
CA TYR A 75 -12.02 -4.86 8.07
C TYR A 75 -10.54 -4.45 8.08
N PRO A 76 -10.12 -3.43 8.88
CA PRO A 76 -8.71 -3.04 8.96
C PRO A 76 -7.80 -4.20 9.43
N GLU A 77 -8.33 -5.10 10.25
CA GLU A 77 -7.67 -6.31 10.70
C GLU A 77 -7.41 -7.33 9.58
N TRP A 78 -8.02 -7.17 8.41
CA TRP A 78 -7.70 -7.94 7.21
C TRP A 78 -6.85 -7.13 6.23
N ALA A 79 -7.20 -5.86 5.99
CA ALA A 79 -6.47 -5.02 5.05
C ALA A 79 -4.99 -4.88 5.42
N ILE A 80 -4.68 -4.61 6.70
CA ILE A 80 -3.30 -4.39 7.15
C ILE A 80 -2.45 -5.66 7.01
N PRO A 81 -2.89 -6.85 7.47
CA PRO A 81 -2.14 -8.09 7.21
C PRO A 81 -1.99 -8.42 5.72
N ALA A 82 -3.02 -8.18 4.90
CA ALA A 82 -2.92 -8.45 3.46
C ALA A 82 -1.76 -7.66 2.81
N LEU A 83 -1.59 -6.39 3.16
CA LEU A 83 -0.50 -5.55 2.64
C LEU A 83 0.90 -6.05 2.98
N LYS A 84 1.04 -6.82 4.07
CA LYS A 84 2.32 -7.41 4.49
C LYS A 84 2.71 -8.62 3.65
N GLU A 85 1.73 -9.29 3.03
CA GLU A 85 2.00 -10.48 2.20
C GLU A 85 2.41 -10.13 0.77
N PHE A 86 2.13 -8.91 0.30
CA PHE A 86 2.49 -8.47 -1.04
C PHE A 86 3.89 -7.87 -1.08
N HIS A 87 4.82 -8.62 -1.67
CA HIS A 87 6.19 -8.17 -1.90
C HIS A 87 6.27 -7.28 -3.13
N ILE A 88 6.92 -6.13 -2.99
CA ILE A 88 7.23 -5.24 -4.10
C ILE A 88 8.44 -5.82 -4.84
N PRO A 89 8.34 -6.08 -6.15
CA PRO A 89 9.51 -6.48 -6.93
C PRO A 89 10.46 -5.28 -7.02
N ILE A 90 11.72 -5.47 -6.63
CA ILE A 90 12.76 -4.45 -6.73
C ILE A 90 13.93 -5.09 -7.47
N PRO A 91 14.45 -4.47 -8.56
CA PRO A 91 15.65 -4.96 -9.22
C PRO A 91 16.83 -5.00 -8.24
N GLU A 92 17.69 -6.02 -8.33
CA GLU A 92 18.87 -6.12 -7.46
C GLU A 92 19.79 -4.91 -7.60
N ASP A 93 19.88 -4.37 -8.81
CA ASP A 93 20.61 -3.18 -9.23
C ASP A 93 19.84 -1.87 -9.09
N GLY A 94 18.62 -1.91 -8.52
CA GLY A 94 17.54 -0.91 -8.60
C GLY A 94 17.79 0.50 -8.04
N GLY A 95 19.05 0.92 -7.96
CA GLY A 95 19.45 2.26 -7.58
C GLY A 95 19.21 2.57 -6.10
N PRO A 96 19.62 3.77 -5.66
CA PRO A 96 19.30 4.24 -4.32
C PRO A 96 17.78 4.41 -4.19
N THR A 97 17.18 3.71 -3.21
CA THR A 97 15.76 3.87 -2.85
C THR A 97 15.66 4.58 -1.50
N ASN A 98 14.58 5.32 -1.26
CA ASN A 98 14.28 5.86 0.08
C ASN A 98 14.04 4.78 1.13
N TYR A 99 13.86 3.55 0.66
CA TYR A 99 13.56 2.37 1.45
C TYR A 99 14.80 1.47 1.56
N GLU A 100 16.00 1.96 1.22
CA GLU A 100 17.24 1.18 1.26
C GLU A 100 17.51 0.64 2.67
N ALA A 101 17.26 1.44 3.71
CA ALA A 101 17.35 1.01 5.11
C ALA A 101 16.40 -0.15 5.47
N LEU A 102 15.29 -0.32 4.73
CA LEU A 102 14.37 -1.44 4.89
C LEU A 102 14.87 -2.69 4.14
N ARG A 103 15.57 -2.53 3.01
CA ARG A 103 16.22 -3.64 2.27
C ARG A 103 17.35 -4.28 3.09
N VAL A 104 18.14 -3.47 3.81
CA VAL A 104 19.28 -3.91 4.63
C VAL A 104 18.91 -4.97 5.68
N ARG A 105 17.63 -5.10 6.04
CA ARG A 105 17.15 -6.11 6.99
C ARG A 105 17.01 -7.52 6.40
N GLY A 106 17.43 -7.75 5.15
CA GLY A 106 17.47 -9.09 4.54
C GLY A 106 16.11 -9.71 4.25
N ARG A 107 15.04 -8.92 4.28
CA ARG A 107 13.67 -9.35 3.94
C ARG A 107 13.12 -8.52 2.77
N PRO A 108 12.20 -9.07 1.96
CA PRO A 108 11.54 -8.33 0.90
C PRO A 108 10.80 -7.09 1.42
N LEU A 109 10.78 -6.03 0.60
CA LEU A 109 9.94 -4.86 0.85
C LEU A 109 8.48 -5.21 0.54
N THR A 110 7.56 -4.80 1.39
CA THR A 110 6.13 -5.08 1.24
C THR A 110 5.33 -3.81 0.96
N LEU A 111 4.10 -3.94 0.47
CA LEU A 111 3.20 -2.78 0.35
C LEU A 111 2.99 -2.11 1.71
N HIS A 112 2.90 -2.86 2.80
CA HIS A 112 2.81 -2.27 4.13
C HIS A 112 4.03 -1.41 4.50
N ASP A 113 5.24 -1.83 4.11
CA ASP A 113 6.48 -1.15 4.52
C ASP A 113 6.64 0.26 3.90
N VAL A 114 6.06 0.48 2.71
CA VAL A 114 6.17 1.76 2.00
C VAL A 114 5.11 2.76 2.42
N GLY A 115 4.01 2.31 3.04
CA GLY A 115 2.96 3.17 3.58
C GLY A 115 3.42 3.89 4.86
N LYS A 116 4.01 5.08 4.71
CA LYS A 116 4.54 5.86 5.84
C LYS A 116 3.44 6.42 6.75
N HIS A 117 2.28 6.73 6.17
CA HIS A 117 1.08 7.16 6.91
C HIS A 117 -0.09 6.28 6.49
N MET A 118 -0.89 5.78 7.44
CA MET A 118 -1.99 4.86 7.15
C MET A 118 -3.23 5.23 7.98
N GLU A 119 -4.33 5.56 7.31
CA GLU A 119 -5.64 5.78 7.91
C GLU A 119 -6.62 4.77 7.30
N ILE A 120 -6.61 3.54 7.84
CA ILE A 120 -7.39 2.39 7.37
C ILE A 120 -8.37 1.99 8.47
N TYR A 121 -9.60 2.49 8.42
CA TYR A 121 -10.70 2.18 9.35
C TYR A 121 -12.00 2.86 8.87
N PRO A 122 -13.20 2.52 9.39
CA PRO A 122 -14.44 3.19 8.99
C PRO A 122 -14.43 4.69 9.31
N GLY A 123 -14.85 5.52 8.37
CA GLY A 123 -14.86 6.97 8.59
C GLY A 123 -14.96 7.79 7.31
N SER A 124 -14.74 9.10 7.43
CA SER A 124 -14.71 10.02 6.29
C SER A 124 -13.29 10.14 5.74
N LYS A 125 -13.13 9.95 4.41
CA LYS A 125 -11.86 10.18 3.69
C LYS A 125 -11.32 11.59 3.92
N THR A 126 -12.19 12.59 4.07
CA THR A 126 -11.80 13.97 4.41
C THR A 126 -11.10 14.04 5.77
N THR A 127 -11.56 13.28 6.77
CA THR A 127 -10.93 13.23 8.09
C THR A 127 -9.58 12.50 8.02
N HIS A 128 -9.53 11.37 7.31
CA HIS A 128 -8.29 10.60 7.13
C HIS A 128 -7.23 11.46 6.43
N PHE A 129 -7.61 12.09 5.32
CA PHE A 129 -6.73 12.98 4.56
C PHE A 129 -6.18 14.11 5.42
N LYS A 130 -7.04 14.80 6.19
CA LYS A 130 -6.58 15.86 7.12
C LYS A 130 -5.58 15.36 8.16
N ARG A 131 -5.77 14.14 8.67
CA ARG A 131 -4.83 13.52 9.62
C ARG A 131 -3.49 13.22 8.97
N ILE A 132 -3.51 12.64 7.77
CA ILE A 132 -2.29 12.34 7.00
C ILE A 132 -1.52 13.61 6.65
N ILE A 133 -2.17 14.62 6.08
CA ILE A 133 -1.52 15.89 5.73
C ILE A 133 -0.88 16.54 6.96
N LYS A 134 -1.60 16.54 8.10
CA LYS A 134 -1.09 17.05 9.36
C LYS A 134 0.11 16.24 9.88
N ALA A 135 0.08 14.91 9.77
CA ALA A 135 1.15 14.03 10.22
C ALA A 135 2.39 14.11 9.31
N ALA A 136 2.20 14.26 8.00
CA ALA A 136 3.25 14.45 7.01
C ALA A 136 3.85 15.87 7.06
N GLY A 137 3.12 16.85 7.61
CA GLY A 137 3.60 18.23 7.71
C GLY A 137 3.68 18.94 6.36
N ILE A 138 2.82 18.57 5.42
CA ILE A 138 2.77 19.14 4.06
C ILE A 138 1.51 19.96 3.86
N GLU A 139 1.45 20.72 2.77
CA GLU A 139 0.22 21.39 2.34
C GLU A 139 -0.65 20.45 1.48
N PRO A 140 -1.98 20.56 1.52
CA PRO A 140 -2.87 19.75 0.68
C PRO A 140 -2.56 19.80 -0.82
N ARG A 141 -2.06 20.94 -1.33
CA ARG A 141 -1.69 21.12 -2.74
C ARG A 141 -0.47 20.32 -3.18
N ASP A 142 0.36 19.90 -2.24
CA ASP A 142 1.57 19.10 -2.46
C ASP A 142 1.26 17.60 -2.33
N CYS A 143 -0.02 17.24 -2.30
CA CYS A 143 -0.50 15.88 -2.20
C CYS A 143 -1.23 15.47 -3.48
N LEU A 144 -0.85 14.31 -4.03
CA LEU A 144 -1.56 13.65 -5.11
C LEU A 144 -2.46 12.56 -4.52
N PHE A 145 -3.77 12.68 -4.72
CA PHE A 145 -4.76 11.72 -4.23
C PHE A 145 -5.37 10.99 -5.40
N PHE A 146 -5.18 9.66 -5.43
CA PHE A 146 -5.82 8.78 -6.40
C PHE A 146 -7.06 8.18 -5.75
N ASP A 147 -8.23 8.26 -6.36
CA ASP A 147 -9.45 7.64 -5.85
C ASP A 147 -10.42 7.47 -7.02
N ASN A 148 -11.16 6.37 -7.04
CA ASN A 148 -12.17 6.14 -8.07
C ASN A 148 -13.60 6.32 -7.56
N GLU A 149 -13.78 6.59 -6.27
CA GLU A 149 -15.06 7.03 -5.74
C GLU A 149 -15.30 8.50 -6.12
N LYS A 150 -16.43 8.76 -6.78
CA LYS A 150 -16.89 10.12 -7.14
C LYS A 150 -17.49 10.87 -5.95
#